data_AF-T0LFP6-F1
#
_entry.id   AF-T0LFP6-F1
#
_cell.length_a   1.000
_cell.length_b   1.000
_cell.length_c   1.000
_cell.angle_alpha   90.00
_cell.angle_beta   90.00
_cell.angle_gamma   90.00
#
_symmetry.space_group_name_H-M   'P 1'
#
loop_
_entity.id
_entity.type
_entity.pdbx_description
1 polymer ?
#
loop_
_entity_poly.entity_id
_entity_poly.type
_entity_poly.pdbx_seq_one_letter_code
_entity_poly.pdbx_strand_id
1 'polypeptide(L)'
;MRKLRYLLSVLFFLIGMTGFGLSQEKAESDSVLKTRLGKIDKGPAKIDVSKYPKEQQENYQVFSQKCSKCHTLSRPINSDYALPEEWERYVKRMMRKPGSGIGSKDGKKIYDFLSYDSKTRKKDLYEKKLKESSESQSKEKK
;
A
#
# COMPACT_ATOMS: atom_id res chain seq x y z
N MET A 1 26.38 19.46 69.61
CA MET A 1 25.37 18.99 70.59
C MET A 1 24.04 19.70 70.34
N ARG A 2 22.95 18.91 70.31
CA ARG A 2 21.53 19.28 70.61
C ARG A 2 20.82 20.27 69.65
N LYS A 3 19.97 19.72 68.77
CA LYS A 3 18.48 19.67 68.85
C LYS A 3 17.82 21.00 68.40
N LEU A 4 17.23 21.01 67.20
CA LEU A 4 15.81 20.73 66.95
C LEU A 4 14.93 21.95 67.21
N ARG A 5 14.37 22.51 66.12
CA ARG A 5 13.04 23.16 66.12
C ARG A 5 12.53 23.26 64.68
N TYR A 6 11.76 22.24 64.31
CA TYR A 6 10.80 22.29 63.22
C TYR A 6 9.77 23.37 63.52
N LEU A 7 9.56 24.29 62.59
CA LEU A 7 8.34 25.09 62.49
C LEU A 7 8.02 25.27 61.01
N LEU A 8 6.91 24.62 60.62
CA LEU A 8 5.98 24.94 59.54
C LEU A 8 6.44 25.98 58.51
N SER A 9 6.50 25.57 57.24
CA SER A 9 5.48 26.06 56.30
C SER A 9 5.44 25.18 55.06
N VAL A 10 4.29 24.52 54.89
CA VAL A 10 3.86 23.86 53.67
C VAL A 10 3.70 24.95 52.60
N LEU A 11 4.59 25.03 51.62
CA LEU A 11 4.34 25.81 50.42
C LEU A 11 5.11 25.23 49.22
N PHE A 12 4.39 25.05 48.13
CA PHE A 12 4.81 24.54 46.81
C PHE A 12 4.84 23.01 46.61
N PHE A 13 3.76 22.35 47.01
CA PHE A 13 3.13 21.38 46.11
C PHE A 13 2.43 22.22 45.03
N LEU A 14 2.93 22.27 43.78
CA LEU A 14 2.24 22.67 42.53
C LEU A 14 3.23 22.96 41.38
N ILE A 15 4.14 22.03 41.05
CA ILE A 15 4.65 21.88 39.67
C ILE A 15 4.75 20.40 39.38
N GLY A 16 3.62 19.71 39.42
CA GLY A 16 3.49 18.34 38.93
C GLY A 16 2.19 18.28 38.15
N MET A 17 2.24 17.77 36.92
CA MET A 17 1.11 17.52 36.00
C MET A 17 0.79 18.58 34.93
N THR A 18 1.75 18.88 34.05
CA THR A 18 1.44 19.44 32.71
C THR A 18 2.05 18.64 31.55
N GLY A 19 2.43 17.37 31.76
CA GLY A 19 3.20 16.59 30.77
C GLY A 19 2.57 15.31 30.22
N PHE A 20 1.46 14.80 30.77
CA PHE A 20 0.96 13.45 30.43
C PHE A 20 -0.22 13.41 29.45
N GLY A 21 -0.63 14.55 28.88
CA GLY A 21 -1.84 14.64 28.05
C GLY A 21 -1.65 14.40 26.54
N LEU A 22 -0.42 14.44 26.01
CA LEU A 22 -0.19 14.48 24.55
C LEU A 22 0.13 13.13 23.90
N SER A 23 0.34 12.05 24.66
CA SER A 23 0.73 10.75 24.10
C SER A 23 -0.46 9.86 23.68
N GLN A 24 -1.66 10.08 24.23
CA GLN A 24 -2.79 9.17 24.01
C GLN A 24 -3.54 9.44 22.69
N GLU A 25 -3.68 10.71 22.27
CA GLU A 25 -4.41 11.06 21.04
C GLU A 25 -3.71 10.59 19.75
N LYS A 26 -2.37 10.59 19.73
CA LYS A 26 -1.60 10.16 18.55
C LYS A 26 -1.76 8.66 18.28
N ALA A 27 -1.75 7.84 19.33
CA ALA A 27 -1.88 6.40 19.22
C ALA A 27 -3.26 5.96 18.71
N GLU A 28 -4.33 6.65 19.11
CA GLU A 28 -5.69 6.35 18.65
C GLU A 28 -5.88 6.75 17.17
N SER A 29 -5.41 7.93 16.77
CA SER A 29 -5.40 8.40 15.39
C SER A 29 -4.60 7.46 14.46
N ASP A 30 -3.41 7.03 14.88
CA ASP A 30 -2.56 6.11 14.12
C ASP A 30 -3.22 4.73 13.96
N SER A 31 -3.94 4.25 14.98
CA SER A 31 -4.68 2.98 14.93
C SER A 31 -5.85 3.01 13.94
N VAL A 32 -6.58 4.13 13.89
CA VAL A 32 -7.70 4.34 12.96
C VAL A 32 -7.20 4.50 11.53
N LEU A 33 -6.10 5.24 11.32
CA LEU A 33 -5.47 5.39 10.01
C LEU A 33 -4.96 4.04 9.49
N LYS A 34 -4.27 3.26 10.34
CA LYS A 34 -3.79 1.91 10.00
C LYS A 34 -4.94 0.98 9.64
N THR A 35 -6.05 1.05 10.37
CA THR A 35 -7.25 0.27 10.08
C THR A 35 -7.87 0.66 8.73
N ARG A 36 -7.94 1.96 8.42
CA ARG A 36 -8.48 2.44 7.14
C ARG A 36 -7.56 2.08 5.96
N LEU A 37 -6.25 2.22 6.11
CA LEU A 37 -5.28 1.86 5.06
C LEU A 37 -5.25 0.35 4.83
N GLY A 38 -5.33 -0.47 5.88
CA GLY A 38 -5.38 -1.92 5.78
C GLY A 38 -6.59 -2.46 5.00
N LYS A 39 -7.70 -1.72 4.92
CA LYS A 39 -8.86 -2.09 4.08
C LYS A 39 -8.60 -1.95 2.58
N ILE A 40 -7.66 -1.09 2.18
CA ILE A 40 -7.39 -0.81 0.77
C ILE A 40 -6.10 -1.51 0.32
N ASP A 41 -5.15 -1.64 1.22
CA ASP A 41 -3.81 -2.15 0.97
C ASP A 41 -3.74 -3.62 1.43
N LYS A 42 -4.21 -4.53 0.58
CA LYS A 42 -4.25 -5.98 0.86
C LYS A 42 -2.85 -6.58 0.82
N GLY A 43 -2.52 -7.51 1.72
CA GLY A 43 -1.31 -8.35 1.64
C GLY A 43 0.04 -7.62 1.72
N PRO A 44 1.16 -8.33 1.49
CA PRO A 44 2.51 -7.76 1.59
C PRO A 44 2.81 -6.79 0.44
N ALA A 45 3.60 -5.76 0.71
CA ALA A 45 4.01 -4.76 -0.29
C ALA A 45 5.12 -5.22 -1.24
N LYS A 46 5.76 -6.36 -0.94
CA LYS A 46 6.84 -6.94 -1.76
C LYS A 46 6.53 -8.41 -2.03
N ILE A 47 7.01 -8.90 -3.16
CA ILE A 47 6.94 -10.30 -3.56
C ILE A 47 8.33 -10.78 -3.94
N ASP A 48 8.57 -12.09 -3.84
CA ASP A 48 9.79 -12.69 -4.35
C ASP A 48 9.65 -12.92 -5.87
N VAL A 49 10.52 -12.25 -6.65
CA VAL A 49 10.57 -12.38 -8.11
C VAL A 49 11.84 -13.11 -8.58
N SER A 50 12.64 -13.69 -7.68
CA SER A 50 13.91 -14.33 -8.01
C SER A 50 13.79 -15.43 -9.08
N LYS A 51 12.62 -16.05 -9.19
CA LYS A 51 12.29 -17.11 -10.17
C LYS A 51 11.65 -16.59 -11.45
N TYR A 52 11.37 -15.30 -11.57
CA TYR A 52 10.78 -14.72 -12.79
C TYR A 52 11.86 -14.57 -13.87
N PRO A 53 11.48 -14.51 -15.16
CA PRO A 53 12.40 -14.14 -16.24
C PRO A 53 13.12 -12.82 -15.93
N LYS A 54 14.37 -12.68 -16.36
CA LYS A 54 15.21 -11.51 -16.07
C LYS A 54 14.52 -10.18 -16.39
N GLU A 55 13.86 -10.11 -17.55
CA GLU A 55 13.09 -8.93 -17.94
C GLU A 55 11.99 -8.56 -16.93
N GLN A 56 11.31 -9.56 -16.35
CA GLN A 56 10.26 -9.33 -15.36
C GLN A 56 10.83 -8.93 -13.99
N GLN A 57 12.03 -9.39 -13.65
CA GLN A 57 12.74 -8.90 -12.47
C GLN A 57 13.11 -7.41 -12.63
N GLU A 58 13.60 -7.01 -13.80
CA GLU A 58 13.89 -5.61 -14.10
C GLU A 58 12.63 -4.74 -14.12
N ASN A 59 11.55 -5.25 -14.72
CA ASN A 59 10.26 -4.56 -14.72
C ASN A 59 9.68 -4.43 -13.31
N TYR A 60 9.88 -5.42 -12.44
CA TYR A 60 9.51 -5.32 -11.02
C TYR A 60 10.23 -4.18 -10.29
N GLN A 61 11.50 -3.91 -10.62
CA GLN A 61 12.22 -2.77 -10.04
C GLN A 61 11.58 -1.44 -10.47
N VAL A 62 11.25 -1.29 -11.75
CA VAL A 62 10.56 -0.09 -12.26
C VAL A 62 9.18 0.06 -11.61
N PHE A 63 8.41 -1.03 -11.53
CA PHE A 63 7.13 -1.05 -10.82
C PHE A 63 7.29 -0.61 -9.37
N SER A 64 8.23 -1.19 -8.64
CA SER A 64 8.46 -0.90 -7.23
C SER A 64 8.82 0.57 -7.00
N GLN A 65 9.74 1.11 -7.82
CA GLN A 65 10.20 2.50 -7.70
C GLN A 65 9.12 3.53 -8.08
N LYS A 66 8.29 3.22 -9.08
CA LYS A 66 7.32 4.18 -9.62
C LYS A 66 6.00 4.13 -8.85
N CYS A 67 5.49 2.94 -8.56
CA CYS A 67 4.19 2.78 -7.91
C CYS A 67 4.21 3.02 -6.40
N SER A 68 5.39 3.05 -5.76
CA SER A 68 5.53 3.38 -4.34
C SER A 68 5.55 4.88 -4.04
N LYS A 69 5.54 5.75 -5.07
CA LYS A 69 5.67 7.21 -4.88
C LYS A 69 4.47 7.86 -4.21
N CYS A 70 3.27 7.31 -4.42
CA CYS A 70 2.01 7.94 -4.00
C CYS A 70 1.20 7.10 -3.02
N HIS A 71 1.47 5.79 -2.93
CA HIS A 71 0.82 4.86 -2.00
C HIS A 71 1.69 3.61 -1.84
N THR A 72 1.30 2.72 -0.95
CA THR A 72 1.98 1.44 -0.75
C THR A 72 1.95 0.58 -2.02
N LEU A 73 2.95 -0.29 -2.19
CA LEU A 73 3.00 -1.23 -3.30
C LEU A 73 1.99 -2.38 -3.18
N SER A 74 1.50 -2.66 -1.96
CA SER A 74 0.45 -3.65 -1.72
C SER A 74 -0.82 -3.32 -2.50
N ARG A 75 -1.13 -2.04 -2.68
CA ARG A 75 -2.32 -1.58 -3.42
C ARG A 75 -2.38 -2.11 -4.86
N PRO A 76 -1.38 -1.90 -5.72
CA PRO A 76 -1.40 -2.49 -7.05
C PRO A 76 -1.12 -4.01 -7.02
N ILE A 77 -0.11 -4.48 -6.29
CA ILE A 77 0.36 -5.88 -6.41
C ILE A 77 -0.66 -6.92 -5.91
N ASN A 78 -1.55 -6.53 -4.98
CA ASN A 78 -2.59 -7.40 -4.42
C ASN A 78 -4.00 -6.92 -4.74
N SER A 79 -4.15 -6.03 -5.73
CA SER A 79 -5.46 -5.62 -6.25
C SER A 79 -6.22 -6.80 -6.87
N ASP A 80 -7.51 -6.61 -7.15
CA ASP A 80 -8.33 -7.65 -7.78
C ASP A 80 -8.26 -7.60 -9.33
N TYR A 81 -7.31 -6.88 -9.93
CA TYR A 81 -7.06 -6.91 -11.39
C TYR A 81 -6.23 -8.13 -11.78
N ALA A 82 -6.54 -8.75 -12.91
CA ALA A 82 -5.74 -9.87 -13.41
C ALA A 82 -5.56 -9.88 -14.94
N LEU A 83 -6.54 -9.38 -15.69
CA LEU A 83 -6.49 -9.43 -17.15
C LEU A 83 -5.65 -8.28 -17.74
N PRO A 84 -5.01 -8.47 -18.90
CA PRO A 84 -4.18 -7.44 -19.53
C PRO A 84 -4.92 -6.11 -19.72
N GLU A 85 -6.17 -6.13 -20.18
CA GLU A 85 -6.96 -4.93 -20.45
C GLU A 85 -7.27 -4.15 -19.16
N GLU A 86 -7.44 -4.85 -18.04
CA GLU A 86 -7.59 -4.22 -16.72
C GLU A 86 -6.32 -3.48 -16.32
N TRP A 87 -5.16 -4.12 -16.52
CA TRP A 87 -3.87 -3.54 -16.20
C TRP A 87 -3.52 -2.37 -17.10
N GLU A 88 -3.77 -2.47 -18.39
CA GLU A 88 -3.52 -1.37 -19.33
C GLU A 88 -4.29 -0.11 -18.90
N ARG A 89 -5.59 -0.26 -18.62
CA ARG A 89 -6.44 0.83 -18.12
C ARG A 89 -5.93 1.37 -16.78
N TYR A 90 -5.58 0.48 -15.85
CA TYR A 90 -5.09 0.85 -14.53
C TYR A 90 -3.80 1.67 -14.59
N VAL A 91 -2.81 1.19 -15.35
CA VAL A 91 -1.50 1.84 -15.49
C VAL A 91 -1.66 3.18 -16.19
N LYS A 92 -2.43 3.26 -17.28
CA LYS A 92 -2.74 4.55 -17.94
C LYS A 92 -3.38 5.56 -17.00
N ARG A 93 -4.26 5.11 -16.10
CA ARG A 93 -4.85 5.98 -15.07
C ARG A 93 -3.81 6.51 -14.09
N MET A 94 -2.84 5.69 -13.67
CA MET A 94 -1.76 6.12 -12.77
C MET A 94 -0.77 7.06 -13.47
N MET A 95 -0.47 6.81 -14.75
CA MET A 95 0.36 7.70 -15.58
C MET A 95 -0.21 9.12 -15.63
N ARG A 96 -1.54 9.27 -15.74
CA ARG A 96 -2.22 10.57 -15.79
C ARG A 96 -2.29 11.32 -14.46
N LYS A 97 -1.82 10.72 -13.35
CA LYS A 97 -1.80 11.43 -12.06
C LYS A 97 -0.68 12.48 -12.04
N PRO A 98 -0.97 13.72 -11.60
CA PRO A 98 0.06 14.74 -11.43
C PRO A 98 1.20 14.23 -10.55
N GLY A 99 2.44 14.46 -10.96
CA GLY A 99 3.62 14.03 -10.22
C GLY A 99 3.91 12.52 -10.24
N SER A 100 3.17 11.70 -11.01
CA SER A 100 3.43 10.26 -11.10
C SER A 100 4.85 9.95 -11.59
N GLY A 101 5.35 10.75 -12.54
CA GLY A 101 6.63 10.52 -13.20
C GLY A 101 6.71 9.16 -13.90
N ILE A 102 5.56 8.65 -14.38
CA ILE A 102 5.45 7.40 -15.16
C ILE A 102 5.29 7.77 -16.64
N GLY A 103 6.39 7.73 -17.39
CA GLY A 103 6.38 7.92 -18.84
C GLY A 103 5.96 6.65 -19.58
N SER A 104 5.80 6.71 -20.91
CA SER A 104 5.33 5.58 -21.72
C SER A 104 6.20 4.32 -21.59
N LYS A 105 7.54 4.48 -21.51
CA LYS A 105 8.47 3.35 -21.33
C LYS A 105 8.29 2.67 -19.97
N ASP A 106 8.18 3.47 -18.90
CA ASP A 106 7.93 2.94 -17.55
C ASP A 106 6.55 2.27 -17.48
N GLY A 107 5.54 2.91 -18.07
CA GLY A 107 4.18 2.39 -18.13
C GLY A 107 4.12 1.02 -18.80
N LYS A 108 4.83 0.83 -19.93
CA LYS A 108 4.93 -0.48 -20.58
C LYS A 108 5.55 -1.53 -19.67
N LYS A 109 6.69 -1.23 -19.04
CA LYS A 109 7.35 -2.16 -18.10
C LYS A 109 6.45 -2.55 -16.92
N ILE A 110 5.75 -1.57 -16.35
CA ILE A 110 4.79 -1.80 -15.26
C ILE A 110 3.65 -2.71 -15.71
N TYR A 111 3.08 -2.43 -16.90
CA TYR A 111 2.02 -3.25 -17.49
C TYR A 111 2.48 -4.70 -17.74
N ASP A 112 3.67 -4.87 -18.33
CA ASP A 112 4.23 -6.19 -18.66
C ASP A 112 4.43 -7.02 -17.38
N PHE A 113 4.99 -6.41 -16.33
CA PHE A 113 5.17 -7.06 -15.03
C PHE A 113 3.84 -7.43 -14.38
N LEU A 114 2.88 -6.51 -14.27
CA LEU A 114 1.61 -6.77 -13.60
C LEU A 114 0.79 -7.83 -14.32
N SER A 115 0.84 -7.86 -15.67
CA SER A 115 0.21 -8.88 -16.49
C SER A 115 0.86 -10.25 -16.31
N TYR A 116 2.21 -10.30 -16.27
CA TYR A 116 2.96 -11.54 -16.03
C TYR A 116 2.71 -12.10 -14.62
N ASP A 117 2.82 -11.25 -13.60
CA ASP A 117 2.60 -11.62 -12.21
C ASP A 117 1.16 -12.12 -11.99
N SER A 118 0.18 -11.50 -12.64
CA SER A 118 -1.22 -11.94 -12.55
C SER A 118 -1.44 -13.33 -13.12
N LYS A 119 -0.82 -13.64 -14.26
CA LYS A 119 -0.88 -14.99 -14.87
C LYS A 119 -0.14 -16.04 -14.04
N THR A 120 0.90 -15.64 -13.33
CA THR A 120 1.82 -16.55 -12.63
C THR A 120 1.41 -16.78 -11.18
N ARG A 121 1.35 -15.71 -10.38
CA ARG A 121 1.10 -15.77 -8.94
C ARG A 121 -0.40 -15.72 -8.60
N LYS A 122 -1.22 -15.11 -9.45
CA LYS A 122 -2.67 -14.94 -9.24
C LYS A 122 -3.49 -15.79 -10.21
N LYS A 123 -2.97 -16.96 -10.56
CA LYS A 123 -3.49 -17.84 -11.62
C LYS A 123 -5.00 -18.12 -11.49
N ASP A 124 -5.47 -18.46 -10.29
CA ASP A 124 -6.90 -18.75 -10.06
C ASP A 124 -7.80 -17.54 -10.38
N LEU A 125 -7.36 -16.33 -9.99
CA LEU A 125 -8.09 -15.10 -10.30
C LEU A 125 -8.06 -14.81 -11.80
N TYR A 126 -6.91 -15.02 -12.44
CA TYR A 126 -6.75 -14.83 -13.89
C TYR A 126 -7.69 -15.75 -14.68
N GLU A 127 -7.70 -17.05 -14.36
CA GLU A 127 -8.54 -18.05 -15.02
C GLU A 127 -10.02 -17.79 -14.79
N LYS A 128 -10.40 -17.46 -13.54
CA LYS A 128 -11.77 -17.07 -13.22
C LYS A 128 -12.24 -15.90 -14.07
N LYS A 129 -11.47 -14.80 -14.11
CA LYS A 129 -11.84 -13.61 -14.88
C LYS A 129 -11.85 -13.85 -16.39
N LEU A 130 -10.93 -14.69 -16.88
CA LEU A 130 -10.90 -15.05 -18.30
C LEU A 130 -12.17 -15.80 -18.70
N LYS A 131 -12.62 -16.75 -17.87
CA LYS A 131 -13.88 -17.47 -18.07
C LYS A 131 -15.07 -16.51 -18.05
N GLU A 132 -15.19 -15.67 -17.02
CA GLU A 132 -16.26 -14.67 -16.90
C GLU A 132 -16.32 -13.73 -18.11
N SER A 133 -15.16 -13.26 -18.59
CA SER A 133 -15.06 -12.41 -19.79
C SER A 133 -15.48 -13.13 -21.07
N SER A 134 -15.21 -14.43 -21.20
CA SER A 134 -15.63 -15.21 -22.36
C SER A 134 -17.15 -15.44 -22.38
N GLU A 135 -17.75 -15.67 -21.22
CA GLU A 135 -19.20 -15.88 -21.08
C GLU A 135 -19.99 -14.59 -21.36
N SER A 136 -19.52 -13.44 -20.86
CA SER A 136 -20.18 -12.15 -21.13
C SER A 136 -20.19 -11.81 -22.62
N GLN A 137 -19.09 -12.09 -23.33
CA GLN A 137 -18.99 -11.87 -24.77
C GLN A 137 -19.90 -12.80 -25.58
N SER A 138 -20.20 -14.00 -25.08
CA SER A 138 -21.13 -14.92 -25.74
C SER A 138 -22.60 -14.48 -25.59
N LYS A 139 -22.94 -13.84 -24.47
CA LYS A 139 -24.29 -13.34 -24.18
C LYS A 139 -24.62 -12.07 -24.95
N GLU A 140 -23.65 -11.21 -25.20
CA GLU A 140 -23.85 -9.94 -25.91
C GLU A 140 -24.00 -10.11 -27.42
N LYS A 141 -23.59 -11.26 -27.96
CA LYS A 141 -23.72 -11.63 -29.39
C LYS A 141 -25.01 -12.37 -29.73
N LYS A 142 -25.87 -12.64 -28.76
CA LYS A 142 -27.15 -13.35 -28.92
C LYS A 142 -28.30 -12.38 -28.72
#